data_AF-A0A6I5NYB3-F1
#
_entry.id   AF-A0A6I5NYB3-F1
#
_cell.length_a   1.000
_cell.length_b   1.000
_cell.length_c   1.000
_cell.angle_alpha   90.00
_cell.angle_beta   90.00
_cell.angle_gamma   90.00
#
_symmetry.space_group_name_H-M   'P 1'
#
loop_
_entity.id
_entity.type
_entity.pdbx_description
1 polymer ?
#
loop_
_entity_poly.entity_id
_entity_poly.type
_entity_poly.pdbx_seq_one_letter_code
_entity_poly.pdbx_strand_id
1 'polypeptide(L)'
;MSENIIIGTEENDQLRGDANDNIINGLGGDDNLSGEAGNDTLNGGDGYDYLIGGSGVDIFNGGEGIDLVNFAQEESNVTVDLTEGTATLTVANGTAYTETLNSIERISGTLFDDVIVGDENINILSGGDGNDTLEGRGGGDRLLGGNGNDTLSGGDGNDDLDGGLGVDEIDGGAGSDIVRFGQEQSGVTVDLAQGI
;
A
#
# COMPACT_ATOMS: atom_id res chain seq x y z
N MET A 1 -18.38 9.53 -21.85
CA MET A 1 -16.92 9.47 -22.04
C MET A 1 -16.64 8.15 -22.75
N SER A 2 -15.67 8.08 -23.65
CA SER A 2 -15.30 6.80 -24.28
C SER A 2 -14.28 6.10 -23.39
N GLU A 3 -14.59 4.88 -22.96
CA GLU A 3 -13.63 4.01 -22.30
C GLU A 3 -12.55 3.60 -23.31
N ASN A 4 -11.27 3.80 -22.99
CA ASN A 4 -10.19 3.19 -23.76
C ASN A 4 -9.83 1.85 -23.15
N ILE A 5 -9.57 0.84 -23.98
CA ILE A 5 -9.16 -0.49 -23.53
C ILE A 5 -7.73 -0.73 -23.99
N ILE A 6 -6.85 -1.02 -23.03
CA ILE A 6 -5.48 -1.44 -23.22
C ILE A 6 -5.37 -2.91 -22.79
N ILE A 7 -4.73 -3.73 -23.62
CA ILE A 7 -4.52 -5.15 -23.36
C ILE A 7 -3.05 -5.44 -23.60
N GLY A 8 -2.37 -5.93 -22.57
CA GLY A 8 -1.00 -6.43 -22.59
C GLY A 8 -0.92 -7.83 -23.19
N THR A 9 0.08 -8.56 -22.74
CA THR A 9 0.50 -9.87 -23.19
C THR A 9 0.74 -10.78 -21.98
N GLU A 10 1.19 -12.01 -22.20
CA GLU A 10 1.55 -12.92 -21.10
C GLU A 10 3.01 -12.70 -20.63
N GLU A 11 3.56 -11.52 -20.88
CA GLU A 11 4.93 -11.13 -20.58
C GLU A 11 4.91 -9.75 -19.91
N ASN A 12 5.96 -9.42 -19.17
CA ASN A 12 6.09 -8.16 -18.44
C ASN A 12 5.92 -6.92 -19.36
N ASP A 13 4.85 -6.17 -19.13
CA ASP A 13 4.42 -5.03 -19.91
C ASP A 13 4.55 -3.69 -19.16
N GLN A 14 4.55 -2.61 -19.93
CA GLN A 14 4.41 -1.24 -19.43
C GLN A 14 3.21 -0.60 -20.12
N LEU A 15 2.11 -0.49 -19.37
CA LEU A 15 0.83 -0.06 -19.88
C LEU A 15 0.43 1.26 -19.22
N ARG A 16 0.09 2.25 -20.04
CA ARG A 16 -0.24 3.59 -19.59
C ARG A 16 -1.51 4.10 -20.26
N GLY A 17 -2.45 4.55 -19.43
CA GLY A 17 -3.68 5.20 -19.81
C GLY A 17 -3.51 6.65 -20.28
N ASP A 18 -4.63 7.35 -20.34
CA ASP A 18 -4.73 8.77 -20.64
C ASP A 18 -5.64 9.48 -19.63
N ALA A 19 -6.18 10.65 -19.99
CA ALA A 19 -7.02 11.44 -19.08
C ALA A 19 -8.52 11.05 -19.10
N ASN A 20 -8.86 9.91 -19.72
CA ASN A 20 -10.21 9.37 -19.73
C ASN A 20 -10.25 8.07 -18.92
N ASP A 21 -11.44 7.66 -18.51
CA ASP A 21 -11.69 6.33 -17.96
C ASP A 21 -11.11 5.22 -18.87
N ASN A 22 -10.23 4.40 -18.33
CA ASN A 22 -9.52 3.34 -19.04
C ASN A 22 -9.75 1.97 -18.39
N ILE A 23 -9.71 0.93 -19.20
CA ILE A 23 -9.59 -0.45 -18.74
C ILE A 23 -8.23 -0.97 -19.22
N ILE A 24 -7.33 -1.23 -18.29
CA ILE A 24 -5.97 -1.69 -18.57
C ILE A 24 -5.86 -3.14 -18.07
N ASN A 25 -5.51 -4.06 -18.96
CA ASN A 25 -5.34 -5.48 -18.62
C ASN A 25 -3.89 -5.89 -18.89
N GLY A 26 -3.15 -6.24 -17.84
CA GLY A 26 -1.79 -6.78 -17.91
C GLY A 26 -1.77 -8.18 -18.53
N LEU A 27 -2.60 -9.08 -17.97
CA LEU A 27 -2.75 -10.50 -18.28
C LEU A 27 -1.77 -11.38 -17.50
N GLY A 28 -0.54 -11.56 -17.95
CA GLY A 28 0.42 -12.39 -17.24
C GLY A 28 1.81 -11.80 -17.32
N GLY A 29 2.65 -12.10 -16.34
CA GLY A 29 3.95 -11.46 -16.18
C GLY A 29 3.93 -10.39 -15.10
N ASP A 30 5.09 -9.80 -14.83
CA ASP A 30 5.19 -8.74 -13.83
C ASP A 30 5.01 -7.38 -14.51
N ASP A 31 3.82 -6.80 -14.45
CA ASP A 31 3.43 -5.64 -15.24
C ASP A 31 3.53 -4.31 -14.48
N ASN A 32 3.64 -3.22 -15.23
CA ASN A 32 3.52 -1.86 -14.72
C ASN A 32 2.33 -1.16 -15.38
N LEU A 33 1.27 -0.93 -14.61
CA LEU A 33 0.03 -0.32 -15.07
C LEU A 33 -0.14 1.07 -14.44
N SER A 34 -0.44 2.05 -15.29
CA SER A 34 -0.73 3.42 -14.87
C SER A 34 -2.01 3.93 -15.52
N GLY A 35 -3.01 4.33 -14.73
CA GLY A 35 -4.29 4.88 -15.19
C GLY A 35 -4.18 6.33 -15.67
N GLU A 36 -3.46 7.15 -14.90
CA GLU A 36 -3.28 8.60 -15.07
C GLU A 36 -4.44 9.42 -14.52
N ALA A 37 -5.44 9.77 -15.34
CA ALA A 37 -6.57 10.55 -14.86
C ALA A 37 -7.87 10.03 -15.44
N GLY A 38 -8.94 10.09 -14.67
CA GLY A 38 -10.19 9.43 -15.02
C GLY A 38 -10.46 8.30 -14.06
N ASN A 39 -11.62 7.66 -14.19
CA ASN A 39 -11.96 6.52 -13.35
C ASN A 39 -11.53 5.24 -14.04
N ASP A 40 -10.37 4.72 -13.64
CA ASP A 40 -9.69 3.64 -14.33
C ASP A 40 -9.96 2.28 -13.68
N THR A 41 -9.87 1.22 -14.48
CA THR A 41 -9.83 -0.16 -14.00
C THR A 41 -8.52 -0.77 -14.42
N LEU A 42 -7.68 -1.09 -13.45
CA LEU A 42 -6.36 -1.66 -13.61
C LEU A 42 -6.41 -3.13 -13.20
N ASN A 43 -6.25 -4.03 -14.17
CA ASN A 43 -6.21 -5.48 -13.95
C ASN A 43 -4.77 -5.95 -14.17
N GLY A 44 -4.06 -6.32 -13.11
CA GLY A 44 -2.72 -6.90 -13.19
C GLY A 44 -2.75 -8.25 -13.90
N GLY A 45 -3.29 -9.26 -13.23
CA GLY A 45 -3.43 -10.61 -13.77
C GLY A 45 -2.58 -11.61 -13.00
N ASP A 46 -1.81 -12.44 -13.70
CA ASP A 46 -0.88 -13.38 -13.07
C ASP A 46 0.50 -12.71 -12.94
N GLY A 47 1.07 -12.55 -11.76
CA GLY A 47 2.45 -12.08 -11.59
C GLY A 47 2.68 -11.16 -10.40
N TYR A 48 3.78 -10.42 -10.44
CA TYR A 48 4.04 -9.32 -9.53
C TYR A 48 3.69 -8.00 -10.22
N ASP A 49 2.49 -7.48 -9.99
CA ASP A 49 2.05 -6.27 -10.68
C ASP A 49 2.26 -5.00 -9.87
N TYR A 50 2.57 -3.93 -10.58
CA TYR A 50 2.76 -2.59 -10.04
C TYR A 50 1.69 -1.67 -10.61
N LEU A 51 0.80 -1.15 -9.75
CA LEU A 51 -0.39 -0.43 -10.14
C LEU A 51 -0.37 1.02 -9.60
N ILE A 52 -0.61 1.99 -10.49
CA ILE A 52 -0.83 3.40 -10.15
C ILE A 52 -2.12 3.87 -10.81
N GLY A 53 -3.14 4.23 -10.03
CA GLY A 53 -4.40 4.77 -10.57
C GLY A 53 -4.19 6.20 -11.08
N GLY A 54 -3.77 7.08 -10.17
CA GLY A 54 -3.64 8.50 -10.44
C GLY A 54 -4.89 9.23 -9.96
N SER A 55 -5.32 10.27 -10.67
CA SER A 55 -6.47 11.07 -10.23
C SER A 55 -7.78 10.49 -10.73
N GLY A 56 -8.70 10.17 -9.83
CA GLY A 56 -9.98 9.61 -10.23
C GLY A 56 -10.60 8.80 -9.13
N VAL A 57 -11.57 7.96 -9.47
CA VAL A 57 -11.98 6.84 -8.61
C VAL A 57 -11.74 5.58 -9.41
N ASP A 58 -10.71 4.86 -9.02
CA ASP A 58 -10.14 3.73 -9.72
C ASP A 58 -10.47 2.40 -9.04
N ILE A 59 -10.28 1.33 -9.81
CA ILE A 59 -10.42 -0.05 -9.38
C ILE A 59 -9.09 -0.75 -9.66
N PHE A 60 -8.46 -1.21 -8.59
CA PHE A 60 -7.24 -2.01 -8.62
C PHE A 60 -7.60 -3.47 -8.43
N ASN A 61 -7.30 -4.29 -9.43
CA ASN A 61 -7.40 -5.74 -9.35
C ASN A 61 -5.98 -6.31 -9.54
N GLY A 62 -5.34 -6.75 -8.47
CA GLY A 62 -4.01 -7.36 -8.53
C GLY A 62 -4.06 -8.66 -9.32
N GLY A 63 -4.72 -9.66 -8.75
CA GLY A 63 -4.97 -10.93 -9.42
C GLY A 63 -4.27 -12.06 -8.68
N GLU A 64 -3.61 -12.96 -9.41
CA GLU A 64 -2.82 -14.03 -8.83
C GLU A 64 -1.38 -13.56 -8.68
N GLY A 65 -0.85 -13.65 -7.46
CA GLY A 65 0.54 -13.28 -7.20
C GLY A 65 0.66 -12.40 -5.98
N ILE A 66 1.54 -11.41 -6.04
CA ILE A 66 1.74 -10.44 -4.96
C ILE A 66 1.74 -9.07 -5.60
N ASP A 67 0.70 -8.28 -5.39
CA ASP A 67 0.54 -7.04 -6.18
C ASP A 67 0.75 -5.80 -5.32
N LEU A 68 1.26 -4.73 -5.94
CA LEU A 68 1.54 -3.46 -5.30
C LEU A 68 0.67 -2.34 -5.88
N VAL A 69 -0.11 -1.70 -5.02
CA VAL A 69 -0.68 -0.38 -5.30
C VAL A 69 0.25 0.69 -4.74
N ASN A 70 0.63 1.65 -5.58
CA ASN A 70 1.52 2.73 -5.18
C ASN A 70 0.83 4.10 -5.17
N PHE A 71 0.67 4.67 -3.99
CA PHE A 71 0.12 6.02 -3.75
C PHE A 71 1.19 7.10 -3.55
N ALA A 72 2.48 6.81 -3.71
CA ALA A 72 3.59 7.73 -3.42
C ALA A 72 3.59 9.04 -4.22
N GLN A 73 2.78 9.14 -5.27
CA GLN A 73 2.62 10.35 -6.08
C GLN A 73 1.35 11.15 -5.73
N GLU A 74 0.53 10.67 -4.81
CA GLU A 74 -0.67 11.35 -4.36
C GLU A 74 -0.33 12.58 -3.52
N GLU A 75 -1.13 13.63 -3.70
CA GLU A 75 -0.89 14.95 -3.08
C GLU A 75 -1.60 15.12 -1.72
N SER A 76 -2.13 14.04 -1.16
CA SER A 76 -2.79 13.98 0.16
C SER A 76 -2.53 12.64 0.81
N ASN A 77 -2.75 12.55 2.12
CA ASN A 77 -2.71 11.28 2.82
C ASN A 77 -3.76 10.28 2.30
N VAL A 78 -3.48 9.00 2.49
CA VAL A 78 -4.35 7.87 2.17
C VAL A 78 -4.75 7.12 3.43
N THR A 79 -6.00 6.64 3.46
CA THR A 79 -6.49 5.67 4.45
C THR A 79 -6.85 4.38 3.75
N VAL A 80 -6.05 3.33 3.92
CA VAL A 80 -6.22 2.01 3.31
C VAL A 80 -6.73 0.99 4.34
N ASP A 81 -7.69 0.16 3.94
CA ASP A 81 -8.06 -1.07 4.64
C ASP A 81 -8.20 -2.21 3.61
N LEU A 82 -7.26 -3.16 3.65
CA LEU A 82 -7.23 -4.30 2.72
C LEU A 82 -8.33 -5.34 3.00
N THR A 83 -8.87 -5.40 4.23
CA THR A 83 -10.02 -6.25 4.53
C THR A 83 -11.31 -5.69 3.94
N GLU A 84 -11.47 -4.36 3.97
CA GLU A 84 -12.59 -3.70 3.28
C GLU A 84 -12.35 -3.57 1.77
N GLY A 85 -11.10 -3.67 1.32
CA GLY A 85 -10.71 -3.50 -0.07
C GLY A 85 -10.84 -2.05 -0.53
N THR A 86 -10.45 -1.09 0.33
CA THR A 86 -10.63 0.34 0.05
C THR A 86 -9.40 1.17 0.36
N ALA A 87 -9.21 2.25 -0.41
CA ALA A 87 -8.26 3.32 -0.09
C ALA A 87 -8.96 4.67 -0.28
N THR A 88 -9.02 5.49 0.76
CA THR A 88 -9.69 6.79 0.73
C THR A 88 -8.67 7.92 0.78
N LEU A 89 -8.77 8.85 -0.17
CA LEU A 89 -7.94 10.05 -0.27
C LEU A 89 -8.82 11.30 -0.16
N THR A 90 -8.26 12.37 0.40
CA THR A 90 -8.96 13.67 0.52
C THR A 90 -8.24 14.73 -0.28
N VAL A 91 -8.79 15.10 -1.45
CA VAL A 91 -8.22 16.19 -2.26
C VAL A 91 -8.29 17.54 -1.53
N ALA A 92 -7.47 18.52 -1.97
CA ALA A 92 -7.32 19.84 -1.35
C ALA A 92 -8.63 20.63 -1.11
N ASN A 93 -9.73 20.31 -1.80
CA ASN A 93 -11.04 20.94 -1.58
C ASN A 93 -11.87 20.30 -0.45
N GLY A 94 -11.33 19.27 0.22
CA GLY A 94 -11.97 18.52 1.29
C GLY A 94 -12.92 17.40 0.82
N THR A 95 -13.01 17.14 -0.49
CA THR A 95 -13.77 16.01 -1.01
C THR A 95 -12.94 14.74 -0.85
N ALA A 96 -13.52 13.75 -0.17
CA ALA A 96 -12.95 12.42 -0.14
C ALA A 96 -13.45 11.61 -1.34
N TYR A 97 -12.57 10.79 -1.88
CA TYR A 97 -12.89 9.77 -2.89
C TYR A 97 -12.23 8.46 -2.47
N THR A 98 -12.81 7.34 -2.89
CA THR A 98 -12.45 6.01 -2.39
C THR A 98 -12.21 5.07 -3.56
N GLU A 99 -10.98 4.59 -3.64
CA GLU A 99 -10.51 3.54 -4.54
C GLU A 99 -11.03 2.18 -4.11
N THR A 100 -11.15 1.26 -5.06
CA THR A 100 -11.44 -0.16 -4.78
C THR A 100 -10.19 -1.00 -4.99
N LEU A 101 -9.82 -1.82 -4.00
CA LEU A 101 -8.64 -2.69 -4.01
C LEU A 101 -9.10 -4.14 -3.89
N ASN A 102 -8.74 -4.97 -4.87
CA ASN A 102 -9.06 -6.39 -4.89
C ASN A 102 -7.79 -7.21 -5.10
N SER A 103 -7.55 -8.18 -4.21
CA SER A 103 -6.37 -9.08 -4.25
C SER A 103 -5.06 -8.27 -4.30
N ILE A 104 -4.85 -7.43 -3.29
CA ILE A 104 -3.68 -6.57 -3.15
C ILE A 104 -3.02 -6.91 -1.83
N GLU A 105 -1.73 -7.25 -1.87
CA GLU A 105 -0.96 -7.65 -0.69
C GLU A 105 0.06 -6.58 -0.30
N ARG A 106 0.34 -5.61 -1.17
CA ARG A 106 1.33 -4.57 -0.93
C ARG A 106 0.80 -3.17 -1.18
N ILE A 107 1.14 -2.29 -0.26
CA ILE A 107 0.80 -0.88 -0.33
C ILE A 107 2.05 -0.04 -0.13
N SER A 108 2.22 0.96 -0.99
CA SER A 108 3.09 2.09 -0.73
C SER A 108 2.21 3.31 -0.49
N GLY A 109 2.31 3.89 0.70
CA GLY A 109 1.71 5.16 1.06
C GLY A 109 2.35 6.34 0.33
N THR A 110 2.09 7.52 0.87
CA THR A 110 2.29 8.84 0.30
C THR A 110 3.50 9.52 0.95
N LEU A 111 3.54 10.86 0.89
CA LEU A 111 4.51 11.68 1.62
C LEU A 111 3.86 12.40 2.82
N PHE A 112 2.69 11.94 3.24
CA PHE A 112 1.85 12.53 4.27
C PHE A 112 1.47 11.47 5.31
N ASP A 113 0.97 11.93 6.46
CA ASP A 113 0.52 11.07 7.56
C ASP A 113 -0.61 10.10 7.12
N ASP A 114 -0.23 8.87 6.82
CA ASP A 114 -1.10 7.83 6.26
C ASP A 114 -1.65 6.88 7.33
N VAL A 115 -2.74 6.19 6.98
CA VAL A 115 -3.26 5.06 7.76
C VAL A 115 -3.37 3.87 6.82
N ILE A 116 -2.60 2.82 7.05
CA ILE A 116 -2.55 1.64 6.18
C ILE A 116 -2.82 0.40 7.02
N VAL A 117 -3.95 -0.25 6.76
CA VAL A 117 -4.38 -1.44 7.49
C VAL A 117 -4.44 -2.64 6.54
N GLY A 118 -3.76 -3.70 6.95
CA GLY A 118 -3.70 -4.99 6.29
C GLY A 118 -4.97 -5.84 6.42
N ASP A 119 -4.82 -7.11 6.08
CA ASP A 119 -5.85 -8.14 6.19
C ASP A 119 -5.34 -9.37 6.97
N GLU A 120 -5.98 -10.53 6.79
CA GLU A 120 -5.58 -11.76 7.48
C GLU A 120 -4.50 -12.55 6.72
N ASN A 121 -3.99 -11.99 5.61
CA ASN A 121 -2.94 -12.57 4.79
C ASN A 121 -1.62 -11.83 5.01
N ILE A 122 -0.52 -12.40 4.50
CA ILE A 122 0.78 -11.73 4.53
C ILE A 122 0.71 -10.44 3.70
N ASN A 123 0.98 -9.30 4.34
CA ASN A 123 1.04 -8.01 3.70
C ASN A 123 2.44 -7.37 3.77
N ILE A 124 2.73 -6.50 2.81
CA ILE A 124 3.90 -5.60 2.84
C ILE A 124 3.42 -4.16 2.76
N LEU A 125 3.49 -3.46 3.88
CA LEU A 125 2.97 -2.12 4.05
C LEU A 125 4.13 -1.14 4.22
N SER A 126 4.12 -0.05 3.46
CA SER A 126 5.09 1.04 3.57
C SER A 126 4.35 2.36 3.75
N GLY A 127 4.65 3.10 4.83
CA GLY A 127 4.08 4.42 5.12
C GLY A 127 4.62 5.47 4.17
N GLY A 128 5.93 5.68 4.20
CA GLY A 128 6.61 6.62 3.29
C GLY A 128 7.28 7.75 4.06
N ASP A 129 6.99 8.98 3.70
CA ASP A 129 7.29 10.13 4.57
C ASP A 129 5.99 10.51 5.28
N GLY A 130 6.06 11.00 6.52
CA GLY A 130 4.86 11.34 7.30
C GLY A 130 4.89 10.65 8.66
N ASN A 131 3.94 10.98 9.53
CA ASN A 131 3.72 10.19 10.74
C ASN A 131 2.64 9.16 10.43
N ASP A 132 3.05 7.96 10.10
CA ASP A 132 2.17 6.95 9.54
C ASP A 132 1.64 5.99 10.61
N THR A 133 0.45 5.45 10.39
CA THR A 133 -0.11 4.35 11.19
C THR A 133 -0.23 3.10 10.32
N LEU A 134 0.49 2.04 10.67
CA LEU A 134 0.50 0.77 9.95
C LEU A 134 0.02 -0.35 10.86
N GLU A 135 -0.95 -1.14 10.41
CA GLU A 135 -1.47 -2.31 11.14
C GLU A 135 -1.49 -3.53 10.21
N GLY A 136 -0.72 -4.58 10.53
CA GLY A 136 -0.65 -5.82 9.73
C GLY A 136 -1.88 -6.71 9.87
N ARG A 137 -2.41 -6.82 11.09
CA ARG A 137 -3.52 -7.70 11.52
C ARG A 137 -3.12 -9.16 11.63
N GLY A 138 -3.29 -9.97 10.60
CA GLY A 138 -3.02 -11.40 10.66
C GLY A 138 -2.12 -11.82 9.52
N GLY A 139 -1.16 -12.71 9.76
CA GLY A 139 -0.18 -13.07 8.74
C GLY A 139 1.23 -12.83 9.25
N GLY A 140 2.26 -13.16 8.47
CA GLY A 140 3.64 -12.79 8.81
C GLY A 140 4.04 -11.56 8.01
N ASP A 141 3.74 -10.38 8.53
CA ASP A 141 3.72 -9.14 7.78
C ASP A 141 5.07 -8.44 7.75
N ARG A 142 5.24 -7.52 6.78
CA ARG A 142 6.36 -6.58 6.76
C ARG A 142 5.84 -5.15 6.78
N LEU A 143 6.13 -4.44 7.86
CA LEU A 143 5.73 -3.06 8.06
C LEU A 143 6.96 -2.14 8.02
N LEU A 144 6.90 -1.12 7.18
CA LEU A 144 7.93 -0.10 7.00
C LEU A 144 7.32 1.27 7.29
N GLY A 145 7.68 1.89 8.41
CA GLY A 145 7.22 3.24 8.76
C GLY A 145 7.76 4.26 7.74
N GLY A 146 9.06 4.50 7.81
CA GLY A 146 9.77 5.32 6.82
C GLY A 146 10.39 6.54 7.47
N ASN A 147 10.04 7.74 7.04
CA ASN A 147 10.50 8.98 7.67
C ASN A 147 9.36 9.64 8.44
N GLY A 148 9.51 9.79 9.75
CA GLY A 148 8.57 10.47 10.62
C GLY A 148 8.40 9.72 11.93
N ASN A 149 7.42 10.10 12.74
CA ASN A 149 7.15 9.39 13.99
C ASN A 149 6.01 8.40 13.74
N ASP A 150 6.36 7.16 13.47
CA ASP A 150 5.39 6.18 12.98
C ASP A 150 4.80 5.33 14.11
N THR A 151 3.61 4.79 13.89
CA THR A 151 2.97 3.80 14.76
C THR A 151 2.78 2.51 13.98
N LEU A 152 3.46 1.44 14.36
CA LEU A 152 3.41 0.14 13.69
C LEU A 152 2.83 -0.91 14.64
N SER A 153 1.84 -1.67 14.18
CA SER A 153 1.25 -2.82 14.84
C SER A 153 1.35 -4.05 13.94
N GLY A 154 2.09 -5.09 14.32
CA GLY A 154 2.20 -6.36 13.58
C GLY A 154 0.90 -7.14 13.62
N GLY A 155 0.51 -7.58 14.82
CA GLY A 155 -0.73 -8.33 15.04
C GLY A 155 -0.46 -9.80 15.30
N ASP A 156 -1.27 -10.71 14.76
CA ASP A 156 -1.04 -12.16 14.87
C ASP A 156 -0.08 -12.59 13.77
N GLY A 157 1.10 -13.11 14.10
CA GLY A 157 2.10 -13.26 13.05
C GLY A 157 3.49 -13.67 13.47
N ASN A 158 4.40 -13.70 12.51
CA ASN A 158 5.82 -13.50 12.82
C ASN A 158 6.24 -12.33 11.95
N ASP A 159 6.20 -11.15 12.53
CA ASP A 159 6.21 -9.92 11.77
C ASP A 159 7.61 -9.31 11.68
N ASP A 160 7.83 -8.51 10.64
CA ASP A 160 9.07 -7.78 10.40
C ASP A 160 8.79 -6.28 10.33
N LEU A 161 9.02 -5.59 11.44
CA LEU A 161 8.70 -4.19 11.66
C LEU A 161 9.96 -3.33 11.64
N ASP A 162 9.97 -2.30 10.80
CA ASP A 162 11.06 -1.32 10.71
C ASP A 162 10.45 0.08 10.75
N GLY A 163 10.60 0.77 11.88
CA GLY A 163 10.05 2.12 12.07
C GLY A 163 10.71 3.15 11.15
N GLY A 164 12.00 2.98 10.86
CA GLY A 164 12.74 3.92 10.01
C GLY A 164 13.38 5.07 10.79
N LEU A 165 13.16 6.31 10.36
CA LEU A 165 13.72 7.53 10.93
C LEU A 165 12.66 8.32 11.71
N GLY A 166 12.85 8.50 13.02
CA GLY A 166 12.04 9.37 13.86
C GLY A 166 11.82 8.76 15.24
N VAL A 167 10.69 9.04 15.86
CA VAL A 167 10.34 8.45 17.16
C VAL A 167 9.13 7.56 16.97
N ASP A 168 9.40 6.28 16.78
CA ASP A 168 8.38 5.30 16.44
C ASP A 168 7.82 4.59 17.67
N GLU A 169 6.53 4.26 17.60
CA GLU A 169 5.85 3.33 18.49
C GLU A 169 5.62 2.02 17.73
N ILE A 170 6.19 0.92 18.23
CA ILE A 170 6.13 -0.38 17.55
C ILE A 170 5.64 -1.45 18.52
N ASP A 171 4.56 -2.11 18.13
CA ASP A 171 3.97 -3.30 18.74
C ASP A 171 3.96 -4.41 17.66
N GLY A 172 4.82 -5.41 17.75
CA GLY A 172 4.76 -6.62 16.92
C GLY A 172 3.57 -7.54 17.22
N GLY A 173 2.99 -7.51 18.42
CA GLY A 173 1.81 -8.29 18.79
C GLY A 173 2.07 -9.74 19.23
N ALA A 174 1.47 -10.69 18.54
CA ALA A 174 1.46 -12.09 18.90
C ALA A 174 2.31 -12.93 17.92
N GLY A 175 3.51 -13.29 18.37
CA GLY A 175 4.27 -14.38 17.80
C GLY A 175 5.76 -14.18 18.00
N SER A 176 6.55 -14.35 16.95
CA SER A 176 8.00 -14.18 17.00
C SER A 176 8.45 -13.11 16.03
N ASP A 177 8.46 -11.88 16.53
CA ASP A 177 8.59 -10.69 15.70
C ASP A 177 10.02 -10.16 15.68
N ILE A 178 10.34 -9.44 14.60
CA ILE A 178 11.59 -8.74 14.40
C ILE A 178 11.28 -7.25 14.35
N VAL A 179 11.77 -6.52 15.34
CA VAL A 179 11.73 -5.05 15.31
C VAL A 179 13.12 -4.50 14.99
N ARG A 180 13.20 -3.63 13.98
CA ARG A 180 14.41 -2.93 13.56
C ARG A 180 14.29 -1.45 13.83
N PHE A 181 15.38 -0.89 14.33
CA PHE A 181 15.54 0.54 14.63
C PHE A 181 16.79 1.10 13.92
N GLY A 182 17.17 0.50 12.79
CA GLY A 182 18.52 0.58 12.23
C GLY A 182 18.92 1.95 11.68
N GLN A 183 17.97 2.88 11.54
CA GLN A 183 18.20 4.23 11.01
C GLN A 183 18.15 5.31 12.10
N GLU A 184 17.82 4.95 13.34
CA GLU A 184 17.66 5.89 14.43
C GLU A 184 18.95 6.63 14.82
N GLN A 185 18.85 7.96 14.94
CA GLN A 185 19.97 8.81 15.38
C GLN A 185 20.02 8.99 16.90
N SER A 186 19.02 8.47 17.63
CA SER A 186 18.91 8.53 19.09
C SER A 186 18.77 7.13 19.72
N GLY A 187 18.94 7.06 21.05
CA GLY A 187 18.83 5.80 21.78
C GLY A 187 17.38 5.33 21.86
N VAL A 188 17.13 4.08 21.48
CA VAL A 188 15.81 3.44 21.54
C VAL A 188 15.53 2.92 22.96
N THR A 189 14.31 3.11 23.45
CA THR A 189 13.81 2.43 24.65
C THR A 189 12.85 1.34 24.23
N VAL A 190 13.23 0.08 24.46
CA VAL A 190 12.39 -1.09 24.17
C VAL A 190 11.79 -1.60 25.48
N ASP A 191 10.45 -1.58 25.58
CA ASP A 191 9.73 -2.15 26.73
C ASP A 191 9.00 -3.43 26.31
N LEU A 192 9.55 -4.57 26.71
CA LEU A 192 9.05 -5.91 26.41
C LEU A 192 7.86 -6.33 27.31
N ALA A 193 7.38 -5.45 28.20
CA ALA A 193 6.34 -5.78 29.16
C ALA A 193 4.91 -5.74 28.58
N GLN A 194 4.74 -5.24 27.36
CA GLN A 194 3.43 -5.10 26.68
C GLN A 194 3.24 -6.05 25.49
N GLY A 195 4.14 -7.02 25.27
CA GLY A 195 4.26 -7.74 24.00
C GLY A 195 5.28 -7.01 23.14
N ILE A 196 6.25 -7.75 22.60
CA ILE A 196 6.81 -7.33 21.31
C ILE A 196 5.75 -7.82 20.39
#